data_AF-A0A964ZDT1-F1
#
_entry.id   AF-A0A964ZDT1-F1
#
_cell.length_a   1.000
_cell.length_b   1.000
_cell.length_c   1.000
_cell.angle_alpha   90.00
_cell.angle_beta   90.00
_cell.angle_gamma   90.00
#
_symmetry.space_group_name_H-M   'P 1'
#
loop_
_entity.id
_entity.type
_entity.pdbx_description
1 polymer ?
#
loop_
_entity_poly.entity_id
_entity_poly.type
_entity_poly.pdbx_seq_one_letter_code
_entity_poly.pdbx_strand_id
1 'polypeptide(L)'
;MKLWPLVRRWWAVLVVLIALLIWWQAFNYLVDFRDPDVPYVPTPNDVVKAMFELGEVTDKDMVYDLGSGDGRIIVAAGRDLGARAVGFEIQPELVAQSEIAIREAGIADRVQVRRGDLFKQDLSGATVITIFLKPIVNVQLRPQLDRLRPGIRIVSHMFSMPGAKPVRRISVKSVETGMDHNLYLWVTPIEWDY
;
A
#
# COMPACT_ATOMS: atom_id res chain seq x y z
N MET A 1 15.96 35.22 -45.97
CA MET A 1 14.66 35.48 -45.32
C MET A 1 14.66 34.77 -43.95
N LYS A 2 14.70 35.51 -42.83
CA LYS A 2 14.95 34.96 -41.49
C LYS A 2 13.65 34.37 -40.91
N LEU A 3 13.43 33.06 -41.06
CA LEU A 3 12.33 32.29 -40.44
C LEU A 3 12.44 32.16 -38.91
N TRP A 4 13.59 32.54 -38.34
CA TRP A 4 13.96 32.42 -36.93
C TRP A 4 13.01 33.08 -35.90
N PRO A 5 12.47 34.30 -36.12
CA PRO A 5 11.63 34.96 -35.11
C PRO A 5 10.21 34.38 -34.99
N LEU A 6 9.65 33.83 -36.06
CA LEU A 6 8.36 33.13 -36.00
C LEU A 6 8.50 31.79 -35.25
N VAL A 7 9.51 30.99 -35.62
CA VAL A 7 9.78 29.70 -34.96
C VAL A 7 10.04 29.88 -33.46
N ARG A 8 10.77 30.92 -33.06
CA ARG A 8 11.03 31.26 -31.66
C ARG A 8 9.76 31.64 -30.88
N ARG A 9 8.78 32.29 -31.52
CA ARG A 9 7.53 32.71 -30.88
C ARG A 9 6.60 31.51 -30.63
N TRP A 10 6.52 30.59 -31.59
CA TRP A 10 5.78 29.34 -31.44
C TRP A 10 6.45 28.38 -30.44
N TRP A 11 7.79 28.36 -30.40
CA TRP A 11 8.55 27.64 -29.39
C TRP A 11 8.26 28.15 -27.97
N ALA A 12 8.25 29.47 -27.75
CA ALA A 12 7.94 30.05 -26.44
C ALA A 12 6.50 29.73 -25.99
N VAL A 13 5.52 29.77 -26.89
CA VAL A 13 4.13 29.38 -26.60
C VAL A 13 4.06 27.89 -26.22
N LEU A 14 4.75 27.01 -26.97
CA LEU A 14 4.78 25.58 -26.67
C LEU A 14 5.38 25.29 -25.29
N VAL A 15 6.48 25.95 -24.93
CA VAL A 15 7.11 25.81 -23.60
C VAL A 15 6.16 26.23 -22.48
N VAL A 16 5.43 27.34 -22.65
CA VAL A 16 4.43 27.81 -21.68
C VAL A 16 3.28 26.80 -21.56
N LEU A 17 2.77 26.27 -22.67
CA LEU A 17 1.70 25.26 -22.64
C LEU A 17 2.14 23.97 -21.94
N ILE A 18 3.38 23.51 -22.15
CA ILE A 18 3.95 22.36 -21.45
C ILE A 18 4.08 22.65 -19.95
N ALA A 19 4.59 23.84 -19.58
CA ALA A 19 4.71 24.23 -18.18
C ALA A 19 3.34 24.31 -17.48
N LEU A 20 2.33 24.86 -18.17
CA LEU A 20 0.95 24.90 -17.65
C LEU A 20 0.35 23.50 -17.52
N LEU A 21 0.64 22.58 -18.45
CA LEU A 21 0.19 21.19 -18.35
C LEU A 21 0.86 20.46 -17.17
N ILE A 22 2.18 20.64 -16.98
CA ILE A 22 2.90 20.07 -15.84
C ILE A 22 2.38 20.66 -14.53
N TRP A 23 2.18 21.98 -14.48
CA TRP A 23 1.62 22.66 -13.32
C TRP A 23 0.19 22.19 -13.02
N TRP A 24 -0.64 22.03 -14.05
CA TRP A 24 -1.99 21.46 -13.92
C TRP A 24 -1.98 20.03 -13.40
N GLN A 25 -1.08 19.17 -13.87
CA GLN A 25 -0.95 17.80 -13.37
C GLN A 25 -0.44 17.78 -11.93
N ALA A 26 0.60 18.55 -11.62
CA ALA A 26 1.12 18.66 -10.26
C ALA A 26 0.06 19.23 -9.31
N PHE A 27 -0.70 20.24 -9.73
CA PHE A 27 -1.80 20.80 -8.97
C PHE A 27 -2.91 19.77 -8.72
N ASN A 28 -3.39 19.07 -9.75
CA ASN A 28 -4.42 18.03 -9.56
C ASN A 28 -3.92 16.87 -8.70
N TYR A 29 -2.65 16.48 -8.84
CA TYR A 29 -2.06 15.49 -7.95
C TYR A 29 -2.08 16.01 -6.51
N LEU A 30 -1.53 17.20 -6.24
CA LEU A 30 -1.45 17.75 -4.89
C LEU A 30 -2.83 18.05 -4.25
N VAL A 31 -3.84 18.36 -5.06
CA VAL A 31 -5.17 18.81 -4.60
C VAL A 31 -6.24 17.70 -4.67
N ASP A 32 -5.89 16.47 -5.07
CA ASP A 32 -6.76 15.30 -4.93
C ASP A 32 -6.89 14.89 -3.45
N PHE A 33 -7.67 15.70 -2.72
CA PHE A 33 -8.08 15.50 -1.34
C PHE A 33 -9.28 14.56 -1.31
N ARG A 34 -9.03 13.28 -1.52
CA ARG A 34 -10.02 12.25 -1.21
C ARG A 34 -9.91 11.94 0.28
N ASP A 35 -11.03 12.07 1.00
CA ASP A 35 -11.12 11.59 2.38
C ASP A 35 -10.82 10.08 2.40
N PRO A 36 -9.91 9.61 3.28
CA PRO A 36 -9.59 8.20 3.35
C PRO A 36 -10.76 7.42 3.95
N ASP A 37 -11.02 6.23 3.42
CA ASP A 37 -12.07 5.32 3.91
C ASP A 37 -11.80 4.84 5.37
N VAL A 38 -10.54 4.95 5.82
CA VAL A 38 -10.05 4.57 7.14
C VAL A 38 -9.09 5.65 7.67
N PRO A 39 -9.22 6.13 8.93
CA PRO A 39 -8.26 7.07 9.50
C PRO A 39 -6.88 6.41 9.67
N TYR A 40 -5.82 7.22 9.58
CA TYR A 40 -4.47 6.73 9.80
C TYR A 40 -4.23 6.42 11.28
N VAL A 41 -4.03 5.13 11.58
CA VAL A 41 -3.51 4.64 12.86
C VAL A 41 -2.44 3.59 12.54
N PRO A 42 -1.19 3.78 12.96
CA PRO A 42 -0.14 2.84 12.62
C PRO A 42 -0.24 1.51 13.37
N THR A 43 0.23 0.44 12.72
CA THR A 43 0.49 -0.84 13.38
C THR A 43 1.78 -0.75 14.22
N PRO A 44 1.79 -1.15 15.51
CA PRO A 44 3.01 -1.21 16.32
C PRO A 44 4.08 -2.13 15.70
N ASN A 45 5.37 -1.82 15.87
CA ASN A 45 6.43 -2.54 15.15
C ASN A 45 6.52 -4.02 15.53
N ASP A 46 6.25 -4.35 16.79
CA ASP A 46 6.21 -5.72 17.27
C ASP A 46 5.00 -6.49 16.71
N VAL A 47 3.88 -5.82 16.49
CA VAL A 47 2.71 -6.38 15.80
C VAL A 47 3.00 -6.57 14.30
N VAL A 48 3.73 -5.66 13.64
CA VAL A 48 4.19 -5.84 12.25
C VAL A 48 5.04 -7.12 12.13
N LYS A 49 5.98 -7.32 13.06
CA LYS A 49 6.77 -8.55 13.08
C LYS A 49 5.89 -9.80 13.22
N ALA A 50 4.91 -9.78 14.13
CA ALA A 50 3.98 -10.90 14.30
C ALA A 50 3.09 -11.13 13.07
N MET A 51 2.74 -10.08 12.31
CA MET A 51 2.06 -10.22 11.02
C MET A 51 2.93 -10.96 10.01
N PHE A 52 4.22 -10.65 9.94
CA PHE A 52 5.15 -11.37 9.07
C PHE A 52 5.35 -12.82 9.47
N GLU A 53 5.46 -13.10 10.78
CA GLU A 53 5.54 -14.47 11.29
C GLU A 53 4.27 -15.26 10.98
N LEU A 54 3.09 -14.65 11.14
CA LEU A 54 1.81 -15.29 10.82
C LEU A 54 1.65 -15.54 9.32
N GLY A 55 2.08 -14.60 8.47
CA GLY A 55 2.05 -14.70 7.02
C GLY A 55 3.21 -15.49 6.42
N GLU A 56 4.12 -16.02 7.25
CA GLU A 56 5.34 -16.72 6.83
C GLU A 56 6.10 -15.93 5.75
N VAL A 57 6.27 -14.62 5.96
CA VAL A 57 6.89 -13.72 4.99
C VAL A 57 8.39 -13.96 4.93
N THR A 58 8.92 -14.04 3.71
CA THR A 58 10.34 -14.30 3.43
C THR A 58 10.90 -13.32 2.40
N ASP A 59 12.20 -13.37 2.16
CA ASP A 59 12.90 -12.62 1.10
C ASP A 59 12.40 -12.94 -0.33
N LYS A 60 11.72 -14.08 -0.51
CA LYS A 60 11.13 -14.51 -1.79
C LYS A 60 9.78 -13.86 -2.06
N ASP A 61 9.22 -13.15 -1.10
CA ASP A 61 7.88 -12.60 -1.21
C ASP A 61 7.82 -11.24 -1.91
N MET A 62 6.68 -11.01 -2.56
CA MET A 62 6.19 -9.71 -2.98
C MET A 62 5.04 -9.31 -2.04
N VAL A 63 5.35 -8.44 -1.10
CA VAL A 63 4.42 -7.96 -0.06
C VAL A 63 3.67 -6.73 -0.57
N TYR A 64 2.35 -6.80 -0.64
CA TYR A 64 1.51 -5.65 -0.94
C TYR A 64 0.81 -5.19 0.34
N ASP A 65 0.95 -3.91 0.68
CA ASP A 65 0.30 -3.31 1.84
C ASP A 65 -0.78 -2.33 1.38
N LEU A 66 -2.05 -2.62 1.70
CA LEU A 66 -3.19 -1.81 1.24
C LEU A 66 -3.59 -0.81 2.33
N GLY A 67 -3.45 0.48 2.04
CA GLY A 67 -3.52 1.54 3.05
C GLY A 67 -2.22 1.63 3.85
N SER A 68 -1.09 1.77 3.13
CA SER A 68 0.25 1.55 3.72
C SER A 68 0.71 2.63 4.71
N GLY A 69 0.00 3.77 4.80
CA GLY A 69 0.28 4.82 5.78
C GLY A 69 1.70 5.37 5.67
N ASP A 70 2.43 5.44 6.79
CA ASP A 70 3.84 5.86 6.83
C ASP A 70 4.83 4.85 6.22
N GLY A 71 4.32 3.73 5.68
CA GLY A 71 5.10 2.73 4.98
C GLY A 71 5.85 1.77 5.90
N ARG A 72 5.63 1.81 7.22
CA ARG A 72 6.38 0.97 8.17
C ARG A 72 6.36 -0.53 7.84
N ILE A 73 5.24 -1.05 7.32
CA ILE A 73 5.13 -2.47 6.98
C ILE A 73 5.99 -2.77 5.76
N ILE A 74 5.87 -2.00 4.68
CA ILE A 74 6.68 -2.23 3.46
C ILE A 74 8.17 -1.96 3.69
N VAL A 75 8.50 -0.99 4.55
CA VAL A 75 9.88 -0.70 4.96
C VAL A 75 10.44 -1.86 5.78
N ALA A 76 9.71 -2.36 6.78
CA ALA A 76 10.14 -3.50 7.58
C ALA A 76 10.28 -4.77 6.72
N ALA A 77 9.37 -5.02 5.78
CA ALA A 77 9.47 -6.15 4.86
C ALA A 77 10.77 -6.10 4.03
N GLY A 78 11.10 -4.94 3.47
CA GLY A 78 12.33 -4.79 2.68
C GLY A 78 13.61 -4.78 3.51
N ARG A 79 13.60 -4.04 4.63
CA ARG A 79 14.78 -3.84 5.49
C ARG A 79 15.10 -5.07 6.33
N ASP A 80 14.10 -5.68 6.96
CA ASP A 80 14.30 -6.72 7.98
C ASP A 80 14.24 -8.13 7.39
N LEU A 81 13.47 -8.34 6.31
CA LEU A 81 13.32 -9.65 5.66
C LEU A 81 13.97 -9.72 4.27
N GLY A 82 14.36 -8.59 3.67
CA GLY A 82 14.89 -8.56 2.31
C GLY A 82 13.83 -8.77 1.21
N ALA A 83 12.55 -8.79 1.56
CA ALA A 83 11.45 -9.00 0.62
C ALA A 83 11.29 -7.82 -0.35
N ARG A 84 10.57 -8.05 -1.45
CA ARG A 84 10.06 -6.95 -2.29
C ARG A 84 8.75 -6.46 -1.72
N ALA A 85 8.50 -5.16 -1.75
CA ALA A 85 7.27 -4.62 -1.20
C ALA A 85 6.70 -3.43 -1.97
N VAL A 86 5.37 -3.34 -2.01
CA VAL A 86 4.62 -2.22 -2.60
C VAL A 86 3.54 -1.77 -1.64
N GLY A 87 3.61 -0.50 -1.22
CA GLY A 87 2.56 0.14 -0.44
C GLY A 87 1.60 0.90 -1.34
N PHE A 88 0.30 0.82 -1.08
CA PHE A 88 -0.71 1.63 -1.73
C PHE A 88 -1.36 2.55 -0.70
N GLU A 89 -1.23 3.86 -0.90
CA GLU A 89 -1.72 4.89 0.03
C GLU A 89 -2.42 6.01 -0.74
N ILE A 90 -3.54 6.52 -0.22
CA ILE A 90 -4.31 7.58 -0.89
C ILE A 90 -3.81 8.97 -0.51
N GLN A 91 -3.37 9.13 0.75
CA GLN A 91 -2.98 10.39 1.34
C GLN A 91 -1.57 10.81 0.90
N PRO A 92 -1.41 11.95 0.19
CA PRO A 92 -0.13 12.35 -0.39
C PRO A 92 0.98 12.58 0.66
N GLU A 93 0.63 13.06 1.85
CA GLU A 93 1.56 13.29 2.94
C GLU A 93 2.13 11.99 3.54
N LEU A 94 1.33 10.92 3.59
CA LEU A 94 1.76 9.60 4.04
C LEU A 94 2.60 8.89 2.97
N VAL A 95 2.26 9.08 1.69
CA VAL A 95 3.11 8.67 0.56
C VAL A 95 4.48 9.35 0.66
N ALA A 96 4.53 10.67 0.87
CA ALA A 96 5.80 11.39 0.99
C ALA A 96 6.64 10.89 2.19
N GLN A 97 6.01 10.61 3.33
CA GLN A 97 6.69 10.01 4.49
C GLN A 97 7.25 8.63 4.17
N SER A 98 6.45 7.78 3.53
CA SER A 98 6.87 6.45 3.08
C SER A 98 8.07 6.52 2.14
N GLU A 99 8.05 7.42 1.15
CA GLU A 99 9.18 7.60 0.23
C GLU A 99 10.47 8.02 0.93
N ILE A 100 10.38 8.91 1.93
CA ILE A 100 11.53 9.32 2.74
C ILE A 100 12.08 8.11 3.50
N ALA A 101 11.21 7.37 4.20
CA ALA A 101 11.62 6.19 4.97
C ALA A 101 12.28 5.11 4.09
N ILE A 102 11.74 4.86 2.89
CA ILE A 102 12.32 3.92 1.91
C ILE A 102 13.71 4.37 1.47
N ARG A 103 13.88 5.67 1.17
CA ARG A 103 15.18 6.22 0.75
C ARG A 103 16.20 6.18 1.87
N GLU A 104 15.82 6.58 3.08
CA GLU A 104 16.69 6.57 4.27
C GLU A 104 17.12 5.15 4.66
N ALA A 105 16.25 4.17 4.48
CA ALA A 105 16.59 2.76 4.69
C ALA A 105 17.45 2.15 3.56
N GLY A 106 17.64 2.85 2.43
CA GLY A 106 18.48 2.37 1.32
C GLY A 106 17.90 1.18 0.56
N ILE A 107 16.57 1.01 0.56
CA ILE A 107 15.85 -0.17 0.02
C ILE A 107 14.98 0.16 -1.20
N ALA A 108 15.20 1.30 -1.84
CA ALA A 108 14.42 1.77 -2.99
C ALA A 108 14.54 0.85 -4.24
N ASP A 109 15.49 -0.08 -4.25
CA ASP A 109 15.65 -1.12 -5.28
C ASP A 109 14.57 -2.21 -5.22
N ARG A 110 13.91 -2.38 -4.06
CA ARG A 110 12.95 -3.47 -3.82
C ARG A 110 11.66 -3.04 -3.11
N VAL A 111 11.64 -1.85 -2.50
CA VAL A 111 10.47 -1.29 -1.84
C VAL A 111 10.05 -0.01 -2.53
N GLN A 112 8.75 0.12 -2.79
CA GLN A 112 8.15 1.31 -3.38
C GLN A 112 6.80 1.60 -2.71
N VAL A 113 6.43 2.87 -2.66
CA VAL A 113 5.07 3.30 -2.33
C VAL A 113 4.43 3.87 -3.60
N ARG A 114 3.14 3.63 -3.77
CA ARG A 114 2.34 4.14 -4.88
C ARG A 114 1.15 4.87 -4.32
N ARG A 115 0.95 6.10 -4.77
CA ARG A 115 -0.29 6.81 -4.47
C ARG A 115 -1.44 6.21 -5.25
N GLY A 116 -2.52 5.85 -4.58
CA GLY A 116 -3.72 5.38 -5.25
C GLY A 116 -4.76 4.75 -4.35
N ASP A 117 -5.96 4.62 -4.90
CA ASP A 117 -7.08 3.93 -4.27
C ASP A 117 -6.84 2.43 -4.22
N LEU A 118 -6.75 1.85 -3.02
CA LEU A 118 -6.52 0.43 -2.81
C LEU A 118 -7.52 -0.48 -3.56
N PHE A 119 -8.76 0.00 -3.79
CA PHE A 119 -9.81 -0.77 -4.48
C PHE A 119 -9.59 -0.89 -6.00
N LYS A 120 -8.66 -0.12 -6.54
CA LYS A 120 -8.38 -0.03 -7.99
C LYS A 120 -7.05 -0.67 -8.39
N GLN A 121 -6.33 -1.24 -7.43
CA GLN A 121 -4.98 -1.75 -7.66
C GLN A 121 -5.02 -3.15 -8.27
N ASP A 122 -4.08 -3.40 -9.18
CA ASP A 122 -3.77 -4.75 -9.65
C ASP A 122 -2.95 -5.47 -8.58
N LEU A 123 -3.56 -6.48 -7.96
CA LEU A 123 -2.97 -7.28 -6.88
C LEU A 123 -2.32 -8.58 -7.40
N SER A 124 -2.31 -8.82 -8.71
CA SER A 124 -1.87 -10.09 -9.31
C SER A 124 -0.40 -10.43 -9.02
N GLY A 125 0.44 -9.42 -8.80
CA GLY A 125 1.86 -9.57 -8.48
C GLY A 125 2.16 -9.98 -7.03
N ALA A 126 1.19 -9.89 -6.11
CA ALA A 126 1.42 -10.19 -4.71
C ALA A 126 1.71 -11.68 -4.48
N THR A 127 2.45 -11.98 -3.40
CA THR A 127 2.50 -13.30 -2.75
C THR A 127 1.96 -13.24 -1.32
N VAL A 128 2.02 -12.04 -0.72
CA VAL A 128 1.46 -11.71 0.59
C VAL A 128 0.78 -10.36 0.50
N ILE A 129 -0.40 -10.22 1.12
CA ILE A 129 -1.11 -8.96 1.25
C ILE A 129 -1.27 -8.66 2.74
N THR A 130 -0.91 -7.45 3.17
CA THR A 130 -1.17 -6.95 4.52
C THR A 130 -2.26 -5.88 4.50
N ILE A 131 -3.15 -5.91 5.49
CA ILE A 131 -4.24 -4.92 5.62
C ILE A 131 -4.49 -4.55 7.09
N PHE A 132 -4.57 -3.25 7.38
CA PHE A 132 -5.09 -2.72 8.65
C PHE A 132 -6.14 -1.63 8.35
N LEU A 133 -7.38 -2.07 8.11
CA LEU A 133 -8.45 -1.21 7.59
C LEU A 133 -9.64 -1.16 8.56
N LYS A 134 -10.79 -1.70 8.13
CA LYS A 134 -12.02 -1.90 8.92
C LYS A 134 -12.73 -3.16 8.39
N PRO A 135 -13.62 -3.81 9.17
CA PRO A 135 -14.29 -5.03 8.73
C PRO A 135 -15.03 -4.87 7.39
N ILE A 136 -15.79 -3.78 7.21
CA ILE A 136 -16.55 -3.53 5.97
C ILE A 136 -15.62 -3.22 4.78
N VAL A 137 -14.53 -2.50 5.02
CA VAL A 137 -13.53 -2.14 3.99
C VAL A 137 -12.78 -3.40 3.54
N ASN A 138 -12.46 -4.32 4.46
CA ASN A 138 -11.86 -5.60 4.08
C ASN A 138 -12.78 -6.42 3.17
N VAL A 139 -14.10 -6.43 3.43
CA VAL A 139 -15.07 -7.14 2.57
C VAL A 139 -15.19 -6.49 1.19
N GLN A 140 -15.06 -5.16 1.11
CA GLN A 140 -15.07 -4.45 -0.18
C GLN A 140 -13.89 -4.81 -1.08
N LEU A 141 -12.80 -5.37 -0.54
CA LEU A 141 -11.68 -5.91 -1.33
C LEU A 141 -12.01 -7.23 -2.03
N ARG A 142 -13.11 -7.91 -1.66
CA ARG A 142 -13.49 -9.22 -2.20
C ARG A 142 -13.40 -9.33 -3.73
N PRO A 143 -13.87 -8.36 -4.55
CA PRO A 143 -13.77 -8.45 -6.00
C PRO A 143 -12.33 -8.54 -6.53
N GLN A 144 -11.34 -8.00 -5.81
CA GLN A 144 -9.93 -8.13 -6.16
C GLN A 144 -9.34 -9.42 -5.59
N LEU A 145 -9.65 -9.76 -4.33
CA LEU A 145 -9.12 -10.94 -3.64
C LEU A 145 -9.58 -12.25 -4.30
N ASP A 146 -10.84 -12.34 -4.73
CA ASP A 146 -11.41 -13.53 -5.38
C ASP A 146 -10.79 -13.81 -6.76
N ARG A 147 -10.08 -12.83 -7.36
CA ARG A 147 -9.39 -12.96 -8.66
C ARG A 147 -7.94 -13.40 -8.52
N LEU A 148 -7.41 -13.46 -7.31
CA LEU A 148 -6.04 -13.84 -7.07
C LEU A 148 -5.83 -15.33 -7.38
N ARG A 149 -4.63 -15.66 -7.86
CA ARG A 149 -4.20 -17.06 -7.99
C ARG A 149 -4.21 -17.76 -6.63
N PRO A 150 -4.34 -19.09 -6.56
CA PRO A 150 -4.26 -19.81 -5.29
C PRO A 150 -2.92 -19.60 -4.56
N GLY A 151 -2.95 -19.63 -3.22
CA GLY A 151 -1.76 -19.59 -2.36
C GLY A 151 -1.28 -18.21 -1.92
N ILE A 152 -2.01 -17.12 -2.24
CA ILE A 152 -1.70 -15.79 -1.70
C ILE A 152 -2.12 -15.74 -0.24
N ARG A 153 -1.23 -15.28 0.63
CA ARG A 153 -1.52 -15.12 2.07
C ARG A 153 -2.00 -13.70 2.34
N ILE A 154 -3.12 -13.55 3.05
CA ILE A 154 -3.67 -12.26 3.43
C ILE A 154 -3.61 -12.16 4.95
N VAL A 155 -2.84 -11.21 5.46
CA VAL A 155 -2.67 -10.97 6.90
C VAL A 155 -3.38 -9.67 7.27
N SER A 156 -4.40 -9.75 8.13
CA SER A 156 -5.10 -8.58 8.63
C SER A 156 -4.81 -8.30 10.10
N HIS A 157 -4.63 -7.02 10.42
CA HIS A 157 -4.50 -6.51 11.78
C HIS A 157 -5.86 -6.00 12.31
N MET A 158 -6.21 -6.43 13.52
CA MET A 158 -7.41 -6.12 14.32
C MET A 158 -8.75 -6.58 13.76
N PHE A 159 -8.94 -6.51 12.44
CA PHE A 159 -10.26 -6.65 11.84
C PHE A 159 -10.36 -7.92 11.00
N SER A 160 -11.45 -8.66 11.20
CA SER A 160 -11.77 -9.81 10.35
C SER A 160 -12.30 -9.38 8.97
N MET A 161 -12.55 -10.35 8.10
CA MET A 161 -13.39 -10.20 6.91
C MET A 161 -14.72 -10.90 7.17
N PRO A 162 -15.78 -10.18 7.57
CA PRO A 162 -17.10 -10.77 7.78
C PRO A 162 -17.53 -11.64 6.59
N GLY A 163 -17.98 -12.85 6.89
CA GLY A 163 -18.34 -13.84 5.88
C GLY A 163 -17.15 -14.58 5.26
N ALA A 164 -15.90 -14.41 5.72
CA ALA A 164 -14.77 -15.25 5.31
C ALA A 164 -14.06 -15.85 6.54
N LYS A 165 -13.98 -17.17 6.59
CA LYS A 165 -13.35 -17.87 7.71
C LYS A 165 -11.82 -17.83 7.59
N PRO A 166 -11.08 -17.29 8.57
CA PRO A 166 -9.62 -17.29 8.54
C PRO A 166 -9.09 -18.70 8.76
N VAL A 167 -7.99 -19.04 8.08
CA VAL A 167 -7.29 -20.31 8.31
C VAL A 167 -6.55 -20.31 9.65
N ARG A 168 -6.13 -19.12 10.12
CA ARG A 168 -5.53 -18.94 11.44
C ARG A 168 -5.88 -17.58 12.02
N ARG A 169 -6.07 -17.53 13.33
CA ARG A 169 -6.22 -16.31 14.12
C ARG A 169 -5.32 -16.40 15.34
N ILE A 170 -4.60 -15.34 15.66
CA ILE A 170 -3.78 -15.23 16.87
C ILE A 170 -4.06 -13.89 17.58
N SER A 171 -3.72 -13.81 18.86
CA SER A 171 -3.70 -12.56 19.63
C SER A 171 -2.27 -12.27 20.06
N VAL A 172 -1.82 -11.04 19.87
CA VAL A 172 -0.47 -10.58 20.19
C VAL A 172 -0.59 -9.41 21.15
N LYS A 173 -0.01 -9.52 22.35
CA LYS A 173 0.07 -8.38 23.26
C LYS A 173 1.24 -7.49 22.85
N SER A 174 0.96 -6.27 22.41
CA SER A 174 2.01 -5.35 21.99
C SER A 174 2.78 -4.83 23.21
N VAL A 175 4.10 -4.88 23.13
CA VAL A 175 5.01 -4.26 24.10
C VAL A 175 4.98 -2.74 23.95
N GLU A 176 4.81 -2.24 22.73
CA GLU A 176 4.78 -0.81 22.41
C GLU A 176 3.52 -0.13 22.99
N THR A 177 2.35 -0.77 22.86
CA THR A 177 1.06 -0.18 23.28
C THR A 177 0.52 -0.76 24.58
N GLY A 178 0.99 -1.93 25.01
CA GLY A 178 0.43 -2.69 26.14
C GLY A 178 -0.91 -3.37 25.84
N MET A 179 -1.46 -3.22 24.64
CA MET A 179 -2.79 -3.73 24.24
C MET A 179 -2.70 -5.06 23.49
N ASP A 180 -3.80 -5.82 23.48
CA ASP A 180 -3.93 -7.02 22.67
C ASP A 180 -4.37 -6.70 21.24
N HIS A 181 -3.70 -7.32 20.28
CA HIS A 181 -3.93 -7.17 18.85
C HIS A 181 -4.27 -8.53 18.21
N ASN A 182 -5.50 -8.68 17.74
CA ASN A 182 -5.90 -9.84 16.94
C ASN A 182 -5.30 -9.75 15.54
N LEU A 183 -4.71 -10.84 15.07
CA LEU A 183 -4.24 -11.01 13.70
C LEU A 183 -4.98 -12.18 13.03
N TYR A 184 -5.27 -12.02 11.75
CA TYR A 184 -6.04 -12.98 10.96
C TYR A 184 -5.27 -13.34 9.70
N LEU A 185 -5.29 -14.62 9.32
CA LEU A 185 -4.70 -15.14 8.10
C LEU A 185 -5.78 -15.80 7.25
N TRP A 186 -5.80 -15.44 5.96
CA TRP A 186 -6.49 -16.19 4.91
C TRP A 186 -5.48 -16.60 3.84
N VAL A 187 -5.84 -17.62 3.06
CA VAL A 187 -5.07 -18.07 1.90
C VAL A 187 -6.04 -18.19 0.72
N THR A 188 -5.67 -17.70 -0.46
CA THR A 188 -6.54 -17.79 -1.64
C THR A 188 -6.60 -19.22 -2.20
N PRO A 189 -7.74 -19.65 -2.77
CA PRO A 189 -9.02 -18.94 -2.80
C PRO A 189 -9.65 -18.81 -1.40
N ILE A 190 -10.29 -17.66 -1.13
CA ILE A 190 -10.95 -17.41 0.16
C ILE A 190 -12.31 -18.08 0.16
N GLU A 191 -12.59 -18.87 1.20
CA GLU A 191 -13.91 -19.43 1.44
C GLU A 191 -14.81 -18.39 2.10
N TRP A 192 -15.93 -18.07 1.44
CA TRP A 192 -16.94 -17.15 1.95
C TRP A 192 -18.18 -17.91 2.42
N ASP A 193 -18.62 -17.65 3.66
CA ASP A 193 -19.88 -18.12 4.21
C ASP A 193 -21.01 -17.32 3.54
N TYR A 194 -21.90 -18.03 2.83
CA TYR A 194 -23.11 -17.47 2.21
C TYR A 194 -24.32 -17.57 3.13
#